data_AF-R7UD36-F1
#
_entry.id   AF-R7UD36-F1
#
_cell.length_a   1.000
_cell.length_b   1.000
_cell.length_c   1.000
_cell.angle_alpha   90.00
_cell.angle_beta   90.00
_cell.angle_gamma   90.00
#
_symmetry.space_group_name_H-M   'P 1'
#
loop_
_entity.id
_entity.type
_entity.pdbx_description
1 polymer ?
#
loop_
_entity_poly.entity_id
_entity_poly.type
_entity_poly.pdbx_seq_one_letter_code
_entity_poly.pdbx_strand_id
1 'polypeptide(L)' 'VRLPKLTLPTFDGKVLEWTSWWEQFNADIHLNEELPDISKFSYLRSLVGGEAAQAIAGLALTSENY' A
#
# COMPACT_ATOMS: atom_id res chain seq x y z
N VAL A 1 7.36 -27.32 -1.27
CA VAL A 1 8.08 -26.23 -1.97
C VAL A 1 7.86 -24.96 -1.16
N ARG A 2 8.92 -24.24 -0.75
CA ARG A 2 8.78 -22.91 -0.13
C ARG A 2 8.82 -21.88 -1.24
N LEU A 3 7.75 -21.12 -1.41
CA LEU A 3 7.72 -20.01 -2.35
C LEU A 3 8.66 -18.90 -1.84
N PRO A 4 9.34 -18.17 -2.73
CA PRO A 4 10.11 -16.99 -2.34
C PRO A 4 9.19 -15.96 -1.69
N LYS A 5 9.70 -15.22 -0.70
CA LYS A 5 8.98 -14.05 -0.16
C LYS A 5 8.78 -13.06 -1.30
N LEU A 6 7.52 -12.76 -1.61
CA LEU A 6 7.17 -11.67 -2.50
C LEU A 6 7.52 -10.35 -1.78
N THR A 7 8.30 -9.51 -2.45
CA THR A 7 8.54 -8.14 -2.00
C THR A 7 7.47 -7.25 -2.62
N LEU A 8 6.71 -6.53 -1.78
CA LEU A 8 5.72 -5.58 -2.26
C LEU A 8 6.41 -4.45 -3.04
N PRO A 9 5.96 -4.14 -4.27
CA PRO A 9 6.52 -3.04 -5.05
C PRO A 9 6.10 -1.68 -4.47
N THR A 10 6.89 -0.64 -4.75
CA THR A 10 6.52 0.74 -4.46
C THR A 10 5.75 1.39 -5.61
N PHE A 11 4.95 2.42 -5.33
CA PHE A 11 4.19 3.18 -6.31
C PHE A 11 4.48 4.68 -6.20
N ASP A 12 5.10 5.24 -7.25
CA ASP A 12 5.50 6.65 -7.28
C ASP A 12 4.45 7.60 -7.88
N GLY A 13 3.27 7.10 -8.24
CA GLY A 13 2.19 7.90 -8.86
C GLY A 13 2.04 7.72 -10.38
N LYS A 14 2.80 6.81 -11.00
CA LYS A 14 2.70 6.57 -12.45
C LYS A 14 1.43 5.80 -12.80
N VAL A 15 0.49 6.47 -13.45
CA VAL A 15 -0.83 5.91 -13.82
C VAL A 15 -0.76 4.56 -14.54
N LEU A 16 0.23 4.34 -15.41
CA LEU A 16 0.38 3.07 -16.14
C LEU A 16 0.77 1.88 -15.24
N GLU A 17 1.35 2.14 -14.07
CA GLU A 17 1.76 1.12 -13.09
C GLU A 17 0.67 0.88 -12.03
N TRP A 18 -0.35 1.75 -11.95
CA TRP A 18 -1.37 1.75 -10.91
C TRP A 18 -2.10 0.42 -10.80
N THR A 19 -2.65 -0.09 -11.91
CA THR A 19 -3.49 -1.30 -11.89
C THR A 19 -2.73 -2.49 -11.33
N SER A 20 -1.50 -2.74 -11.81
CA SER A 20 -0.69 -3.85 -11.33
C SER A 20 -0.28 -3.70 -9.86
N TRP A 21 0.04 -2.47 -9.44
CA TRP A 21 0.42 -2.20 -8.06
C TRP A 21 -0.75 -2.37 -7.10
N TRP A 22 -1.91 -1.81 -7.45
CA TRP A 22 -3.12 -1.89 -6.63
C TRP A 22 -3.61 -3.32 -6.49
N GLU A 23 -3.65 -4.12 -7.56
CA GLU A 23 -4.07 -5.53 -7.47
C GLU A 23 -3.19 -6.33 -6.48
N GLN A 24 -1.87 -6.10 -6.49
CA GLN A 24 -0.96 -6.75 -5.55
C GLN A 24 -1.15 -6.24 -4.11
N PHE A 25 -1.19 -4.91 -3.91
CA PHE A 25 -1.43 -4.31 -2.60
C PHE A 25 -2.79 -4.77 -2.02
N ASN A 26 -3.80 -4.86 -2.87
CA ASN A 26 -5.14 -5.26 -2.49
C ASN A 26 -5.18 -6.71 -1.99
N ALA A 27 -4.58 -7.63 -2.74
CA ALA A 27 -4.51 -9.05 -2.39
C ALA A 27 -3.69 -9.32 -1.12
N ASP A 28 -2.57 -8.62 -0.95
CA ASP A 28 -1.63 -8.91 0.15
C ASP A 28 -1.95 -8.16 1.44
N ILE A 29 -2.51 -6.95 1.35
CA ILE A 29 -2.68 -6.03 2.49
C ILE A 29 -4.14 -5.63 2.69
N HIS A 30 -4.82 -5.09 1.66
CA HIS A 30 -6.15 -4.50 1.85
C HIS A 30 -7.20 -5.55 2.26
N LEU A 31 -7.22 -6.70 1.59
CA LEU A 31 -8.14 -7.81 1.85
C LEU A 31 -7.75 -8.66 3.06
N ASN A 32 -6.59 -8.41 3.68
CA ASN A 32 -6.19 -9.13 4.87
C ASN A 32 -6.97 -8.63 6.09
N GLU A 33 -7.99 -9.39 6.50
CA GLU A 33 -8.85 -9.09 7.65
C GLU A 33 -8.12 -9.21 9.01
N GLU A 34 -6.97 -9.87 9.07
CA GLU A 34 -6.15 -9.96 10.29
C GLU A 34 -5.35 -8.68 10.55
N LEU A 35 -5.20 -7.82 9.54
CA LEU A 35 -4.52 -6.54 9.67
C LEU A 35 -5.52 -5.46 10.08
N PRO A 36 -5.31 -4.74 11.19
CA PRO A 36 -6.11 -3.57 11.51
C PRO A 36 -5.79 -2.43 10.52
N ASP A 37 -6.76 -1.55 10.30
CA ASP A 37 -6.66 -0.47 9.29
C ASP A 37 -5.43 0.42 9.48
N ILE A 38 -5.05 0.73 10.73
CA ILE A 38 -3.81 1.47 11.02
C ILE A 38 -2.55 0.79 10.46
N SER A 39 -2.48 -0.54 10.51
CA SER A 39 -1.37 -1.31 9.96
C SER A 39 -1.40 -1.29 8.44
N LYS A 40 -2.59 -1.41 7.84
CA LYS A 40 -2.77 -1.29 6.39
C LYS A 40 -2.35 0.09 5.91
N PHE A 41 -2.70 1.16 6.64
CA PHE A 41 -2.28 2.51 6.30
C PHE A 41 -0.77 2.72 6.45
N SER A 42 -0.16 2.13 7.48
CA SER A 42 1.30 2.13 7.63
C SER A 42 1.98 1.47 6.43
N TYR A 43 1.46 0.33 5.93
CA TYR A 43 1.96 -0.31 4.72
C TYR A 43 1.78 0.57 3.50
N LEU A 44 0.58 1.11 3.27
CA LEU A 44 0.28 2.04 2.17
C LEU A 44 1.30 3.18 2.15
N ARG A 45 1.49 3.88 3.27
CA ARG A 45 2.46 4.98 3.40
C ARG A 45 3.91 4.57 3.13
N SER A 46 4.30 3.35 3.47
CA SER A 46 5.65 2.84 3.22
C SER A 46 5.90 2.43 1.77
N LEU A 47 4.83 2.15 1.03
CA LEU A 47 4.88 1.62 -0.33
C LEU A 47 4.54 2.69 -1.38
N VAL A 48 4.08 3.87 -0.99
CA VAL A 48 3.93 5.00 -1.93
C VAL A 48 5.11 5.95 -1.84
N GLY A 49 5.55 6.42 -3.00
CA GLY A 49 6.59 7.42 -3.18
C GLY A 49 6.11 8.53 -4.11
N GLY A 50 7.03 9.42 -4.53
CA GLY A 50 6.75 10.44 -5.55
C GLY A 50 5.46 11.23 -5.32
N GLU A 51 4.65 11.34 -6.38
CA GLU A 51 3.38 12.08 -6.37
C GLU A 51 2.32 11.38 -5.49
N ALA A 52 2.34 10.04 -5.43
CA ALA A 52 1.42 9.28 -4.59
C ALA A 52 1.65 9.54 -3.09
N ALA A 53 2.90 9.66 -2.66
CA ALA A 53 3.23 10.03 -1.28
C ALA A 53 2.78 11.46 -0.95
N GLN A 54 2.93 12.40 -1.90
CA GLN A 54 2.46 13.78 -1.71
C GLN A 54 0.94 13.86 -1.58
N ALA A 55 0.20 13.04 -2.34
CA ALA A 55 -1.26 13.00 -2.29
C ALA A 55 -1.81 12.63 -0.89
N ILE A 56 -1.05 11.86 -0.11
CA ILE A 56 -1.46 11.42 1.23
C ILE A 56 -0.68 12.09 2.37
N ALA A 57 0.24 13.01 2.08
CA ALA A 57 1.16 13.57 3.06
C ALA A 57 0.46 14.35 4.20
N GLY A 58 -0.73 14.89 3.94
CA GLY A 58 -1.54 15.61 4.91
C GLY A 58 -2.34 14.72 5.87
N LEU A 59 -2.39 13.41 5.64
CA LEU A 59 -3.18 12.48 6.44
C LEU A 59 -2.39 12.01 7.67
N ALA A 60 -2.99 12.15 8.86
CA ALA A 60 -2.42 11.60 10.08
C ALA A 60 -2.51 10.07 10.06
N LEU A 61 -1.47 9.37 10.53
CA LEU A 61 -1.48 7.91 10.63
C LEU A 61 -2.47 7.45 11.72
N THR A 62 -3.72 7.29 11.34
CA THR A 62 -4.83 6.81 12.18
C THR A 62 -5.67 5.80 11.36
N SER A 63 -6.44 4.95 12.04
CA SER A 63 -7.29 3.96 11.35
C SER A 63 -8.35 4.62 10.46
N GLU A 64 -8.84 5.79 10.86
CA GLU A 64 -9.88 6.55 10.15
C GLU A 64 -9.40 7.18 8.84
N ASN A 65 -8.08 7.30 8.65
CA ASN A 65 -7.47 7.86 7.44
C ASN A 65 -6.95 6.79 6.48
N TYR A 66 -7.21 5.50 6.77
CA TYR A 66 -7.04 4.41 5.81
C TYR A 66 -8.23 4.36 4.85
#